data_AF-X0SXW4-F1
#
_entry.id   AF-X0SXW4-F1
#
_cell.length_a   1.000
_cell.length_b   1.000
_cell.length_c   1.000
_cell.angle_alpha   90.00
_cell.angle_beta   90.00
_cell.angle_gamma   90.00
#
_symmetry.space_group_name_H-M   'P 1'
#
loop_
_entity.id
_entity.type
_entity.pdbx_description
1 polymer ?
#
loop_
_entity_poly.entity_id
_entity_poly.type
_entity_poly.pdbx_seq_one_letter_code
_entity_poly.pdbx_strand_id
1 'polypeptide(L)'
;MLSSALRLLAAAFALSFVTACGSDEMTEIQGKVAQYTSVRLTADLSLLTEAERQMLPLLMEAAQVMDEIYWQEAYGDRGSFMASLSDPDMEVYRTINFGPWDRIGDNEPFVPGVGAKPAGANFYPSDMTREEFEVAAAAAPDGGEALRSLYTLVRRDADGSLMAVPYREAFAEPNARAAEKLREAAALAEDPGLRRYLSLRADALLTDEYQPSD
;
A
#
# COMPACT_ATOMS: atom_id res chain seq x y z
N MET A 1 17.25 -76.82 -48.81
CA MET A 1 17.55 -76.35 -50.18
C MET A 1 17.73 -74.84 -50.13
N LEU A 2 18.87 -74.38 -50.66
CA LEU A 2 19.22 -73.04 -51.19
C LEU A 2 18.16 -71.92 -51.07
N SER A 3 18.46 -70.64 -50.78
CA SER A 3 19.69 -69.87 -50.95
C SER A 3 19.44 -68.42 -50.47
N SER A 4 20.55 -67.68 -50.32
CA SER A 4 20.70 -66.26 -50.67
C SER A 4 20.72 -65.24 -49.53
N ALA A 5 21.94 -64.80 -49.28
CA ALA A 5 22.34 -63.63 -48.53
C ALA A 5 22.07 -62.30 -49.27
N LEU A 6 22.31 -61.22 -48.52
CA LEU A 6 22.81 -59.91 -48.94
C LEU A 6 21.75 -58.85 -49.33
N ARG A 7 21.68 -57.78 -48.52
CA ARG A 7 22.07 -56.41 -48.94
C ARG A 7 22.00 -55.43 -47.76
N LEU A 8 23.13 -54.77 -47.51
CA LEU A 8 23.25 -53.53 -46.75
C LEU A 8 22.30 -52.46 -47.34
N LEU A 9 21.71 -51.64 -46.47
CA LEU A 9 21.52 -50.22 -46.75
C LEU A 9 21.62 -49.44 -45.43
N ALA A 10 22.70 -48.69 -45.29
CA ALA A 10 22.84 -47.66 -44.26
C ALA A 10 21.97 -46.47 -44.65
N ALA A 11 20.97 -46.15 -43.83
CA ALA A 11 20.22 -44.90 -43.94
C ALA A 11 20.71 -43.96 -42.82
N ALA A 12 21.44 -42.92 -43.22
CA ALA A 12 21.87 -41.84 -42.37
C ALA A 12 20.62 -41.06 -41.87
N PHE A 13 20.37 -41.14 -40.56
CA PHE A 13 19.38 -40.32 -39.88
C PHE A 13 20.03 -38.96 -39.57
N ALA A 14 19.76 -37.96 -40.39
CA ALA A 14 20.22 -36.59 -40.17
C ALA A 14 19.02 -35.65 -39.99
N LEU A 15 19.03 -34.97 -38.84
CA LEU A 15 18.22 -33.80 -38.44
C LEU A 15 16.70 -34.01 -38.30
N SER A 16 16.04 -33.51 -37.26
CA SER A 16 16.21 -32.15 -36.72
C SER A 16 16.01 -32.11 -35.21
N PHE A 17 17.01 -31.61 -34.48
CA PHE A 17 16.77 -31.00 -33.18
C PHE A 17 15.99 -29.71 -33.45
N VAL A 18 14.69 -29.74 -33.21
CA VAL A 18 13.93 -28.52 -32.97
C VAL A 18 14.44 -27.99 -31.64
N THR A 19 15.41 -27.08 -31.70
CA THR A 19 15.72 -26.21 -30.56
C THR A 19 14.46 -25.38 -30.37
N ALA A 20 13.61 -25.81 -29.45
CA ALA A 20 12.58 -24.95 -28.90
C ALA A 20 13.33 -23.74 -28.32
N CYS A 21 13.37 -22.64 -29.08
CA CYS A 21 13.54 -21.34 -28.48
C CYS A 21 12.33 -21.19 -27.57
N GLY A 22 12.51 -21.50 -26.29
CA GLY A 22 11.58 -21.04 -25.28
C GLY A 22 11.61 -19.53 -25.36
N SER A 23 10.59 -18.95 -25.98
CA SER A 23 10.18 -17.61 -25.59
C SER A 23 9.87 -17.72 -24.10
N ASP A 24 10.66 -17.07 -23.25
CA ASP A 24 10.20 -16.72 -21.91
C ASP A 24 8.96 -15.85 -22.12
N GLU A 25 7.78 -16.49 -22.17
CA GLU A 25 6.52 -15.78 -22.14
C GLU A 25 6.41 -15.15 -20.76
N MET A 26 6.49 -13.82 -20.75
CA MET A 26 6.34 -13.01 -19.56
C MET A 26 5.02 -13.38 -18.87
N THR A 27 5.06 -13.63 -17.56
CA THR A 27 3.85 -13.92 -16.80
C THR A 27 2.92 -12.70 -16.80
N GLU A 28 1.63 -12.92 -16.53
CA GLU A 28 0.67 -11.81 -16.45
C GLU A 28 1.11 -10.75 -15.43
N ILE A 29 1.60 -11.18 -14.27
CA ILE A 29 2.07 -10.25 -13.23
C ILE A 29 3.33 -9.51 -13.65
N GLN A 30 4.26 -10.15 -14.36
CA GLN A 30 5.43 -9.47 -14.93
C GLN A 30 5.03 -8.41 -15.95
N GLY A 31 4.05 -8.72 -16.82
CA GLY A 31 3.50 -7.76 -17.75
C GLY A 31 2.84 -6.58 -17.06
N LYS A 32 2.18 -6.80 -15.92
CA LYS A 32 1.59 -5.75 -15.07
C LYS A 32 2.67 -4.88 -14.40
N VAL A 33 3.71 -5.48 -13.82
CA VAL A 33 4.85 -4.73 -13.24
C VAL A 33 5.56 -3.91 -14.32
N ALA A 34 5.74 -4.45 -15.52
CA ALA A 34 6.42 -3.78 -16.63
C ALA A 34 5.72 -2.49 -17.12
N GLN A 35 4.46 -2.24 -16.73
CA GLN A 35 3.79 -0.97 -16.99
C GLN A 35 4.39 0.19 -16.16
N TYR A 36 5.07 -0.11 -15.05
CA TYR A 36 5.69 0.85 -14.16
C TYR A 36 7.18 0.98 -14.51
N THR A 37 7.56 2.12 -15.08
CA THR A 37 8.97 2.41 -15.35
C THR A 37 9.68 2.83 -14.07
N SER A 38 10.71 2.09 -13.67
CA SER A 38 11.57 2.48 -12.54
C SER A 38 12.39 3.71 -12.91
N VAL A 39 12.23 4.79 -12.14
CA VAL A 39 12.98 6.02 -12.29
C VAL A 39 13.73 6.31 -11.01
N ARG A 40 15.02 6.63 -11.13
CA ARG A 40 15.83 7.07 -10.00
C ARG A 40 15.44 8.50 -9.62
N LEU A 41 14.77 8.65 -8.48
CA LEU A 41 14.59 9.95 -7.83
C LEU A 41 15.91 10.36 -7.15
N THR A 42 16.34 11.59 -7.40
CA THR A 42 17.56 12.17 -6.81
C THR A 42 17.32 13.64 -6.50
N ALA A 43 18.06 14.17 -5.52
CA ALA A 43 18.05 15.57 -5.15
C ALA A 43 19.48 16.05 -4.91
N ASP A 44 19.74 17.33 -5.16
CA ASP A 44 20.99 17.97 -4.77
C ASP A 44 20.90 18.38 -3.29
N LEU A 45 21.66 17.70 -2.43
CA LEU A 45 21.68 17.93 -0.99
C LEU A 45 22.82 18.88 -0.56
N SER A 46 23.59 19.42 -1.51
CA SER A 46 24.71 20.31 -1.21
C SER A 46 24.28 21.65 -0.61
N LEU A 47 23.02 22.04 -0.83
CA LEU A 47 22.42 23.27 -0.30
C LEU A 47 22.00 23.14 1.17
N LEU A 48 21.91 21.92 1.70
CA LEU A 48 21.44 21.70 3.06
C LEU A 48 22.52 22.01 4.10
N THR A 49 22.10 22.53 5.25
CA THR A 49 22.97 22.60 6.44
C THR A 49 23.22 21.20 7.00
N GLU A 50 24.15 21.10 7.94
CA GLU A 50 24.39 19.82 8.62
C GLU A 50 23.18 19.39 9.47
N ALA A 51 22.48 20.34 10.10
CA ALA A 51 21.27 20.06 10.86
C ALA A 51 20.15 19.56 9.94
N GLU A 52 19.95 20.20 8.78
CA GLU A 52 18.96 19.77 7.80
C GLU A 52 19.25 18.37 7.24
N ARG A 53 20.53 18.04 6.99
CA ARG A 53 20.92 16.68 6.60
C ARG A 53 20.59 15.64 7.68
N GLN A 54 20.76 16.00 8.95
CA GLN A 54 20.40 15.12 10.08
C GLN A 54 18.88 14.96 10.25
N MET A 55 18.08 15.95 9.82
CA MET A 55 16.62 15.84 9.81
C MET A 55 16.09 14.84 8.77
N LEU A 56 16.77 14.67 7.64
CA LEU A 56 16.29 13.81 6.54
C LEU A 56 15.92 12.38 6.98
N PRO A 57 16.79 11.60 7.66
CA PRO A 57 16.40 10.25 8.10
C PRO A 57 15.19 10.25 9.03
N LEU A 58 15.05 11.26 9.90
CA LEU A 58 13.90 11.38 10.81
C LEU A 58 12.60 11.64 10.04
N LEU A 59 12.63 12.55 9.07
CA LEU A 59 11.48 12.84 8.22
C LEU A 59 11.13 11.64 7.33
N MET A 60 12.12 10.89 6.86
CA MET A 60 11.90 9.64 6.12
C MET A 60 11.27 8.56 7.00
N GLU A 61 11.72 8.39 8.24
CA GLU A 61 11.11 7.47 9.21
C GLU A 61 9.65 7.86 9.50
N ALA A 62 9.35 9.14 9.70
CA ALA A 62 7.98 9.62 9.85
C ALA A 62 7.12 9.35 8.59
N ALA A 63 7.68 9.57 7.40
CA ALA A 63 6.98 9.32 6.13
C ALA A 63 6.71 7.82 5.90
N GLN A 64 7.65 6.95 6.23
CA GLN A 64 7.47 5.49 6.12
C GLN A 64 6.35 4.96 7.00
N VAL A 65 6.11 5.57 8.17
CA VAL A 65 4.95 5.23 9.00
C VAL A 65 3.63 5.52 8.29
N MET A 66 3.57 6.53 7.42
CA MET A 66 2.36 6.83 6.65
C MET A 66 2.04 5.72 5.65
N ASP A 67 3.05 5.00 5.13
CA ASP A 67 2.82 3.81 4.30
C ASP A 67 2.10 2.71 5.09
N GLU A 68 2.42 2.55 6.38
CA GLU A 68 1.75 1.58 7.27
C GLU A 68 0.27 1.95 7.47
N ILE A 69 -0.02 3.23 7.74
CA ILE A 69 -1.40 3.74 7.93
C ILE A 69 -2.18 3.61 6.64
N TYR A 70 -1.64 4.08 5.52
CA TYR A 70 -2.33 4.03 4.23
C TYR A 70 -2.60 2.59 3.78
N TRP A 71 -1.72 1.64 4.10
CA TRP A 71 -1.99 0.22 3.87
C TRP A 71 -3.23 -0.25 4.65
N GLN A 72 -3.33 0.11 5.94
CA GLN A 72 -4.50 -0.22 6.76
C GLN A 72 -5.77 0.44 6.22
N GLU A 73 -5.72 1.68 5.75
CA GLU A 73 -6.86 2.39 5.15
C GLU A 73 -7.29 1.77 3.80
N ALA A 74 -6.32 1.38 2.97
CA ALA A 74 -6.58 0.86 1.63
C ALA A 74 -7.07 -0.60 1.64
N TYR A 75 -6.59 -1.42 2.57
CA TYR A 75 -6.83 -2.86 2.58
C TYR A 75 -7.24 -3.40 3.95
N GLY A 76 -6.58 -2.97 5.02
CA GLY A 76 -6.76 -3.52 6.37
C GLY A 76 -5.59 -4.40 6.79
N ASP A 77 -5.87 -5.56 7.39
CA ASP A 77 -4.82 -6.44 7.94
C ASP A 77 -3.85 -6.93 6.85
N ARG A 78 -2.58 -6.56 7.00
CA ARG A 78 -1.49 -6.99 6.12
C ARG A 78 -1.19 -8.48 6.27
N GLY A 79 -1.45 -9.06 7.44
CA GLY A 79 -1.11 -10.44 7.82
C GLY A 79 -1.91 -11.51 7.08
N SER A 80 -3.20 -11.28 6.82
CA SER A 80 -4.04 -12.24 6.08
C SER A 80 -3.63 -12.44 4.61
N PHE A 81 -2.70 -11.62 4.11
CA PHE A 81 -2.34 -11.53 2.69
C PHE A 81 -0.91 -11.96 2.36
N MET A 82 0.06 -11.82 3.29
CA MET A 82 1.48 -12.08 2.98
C MET A 82 1.87 -13.56 2.90
N ALA A 83 1.05 -14.47 3.41
CA ALA A 83 1.42 -15.89 3.51
C ALA A 83 1.23 -16.70 2.21
N SER A 84 0.56 -16.16 1.18
CA SER A 84 0.09 -16.92 0.02
C SER A 84 0.88 -16.70 -1.27
N LEU A 85 1.88 -15.81 -1.30
CA LEU A 85 2.50 -15.36 -2.54
C LEU A 85 4.04 -15.41 -2.45
N SER A 86 4.63 -16.48 -3.00
CA SER A 86 6.09 -16.67 -3.11
C SER A 86 6.71 -16.02 -4.35
N ASP A 87 5.91 -15.33 -5.15
CA ASP A 87 6.34 -14.66 -6.39
C ASP A 87 6.88 -13.24 -6.08
N PRO A 88 8.15 -12.94 -6.39
CA PRO A 88 8.74 -11.61 -6.20
C PRO A 88 8.02 -10.49 -6.95
N ASP A 89 7.53 -10.74 -8.18
CA ASP A 89 6.86 -9.73 -8.99
C ASP A 89 5.50 -9.36 -8.38
N MET A 90 4.86 -10.32 -7.70
CA MET A 90 3.64 -10.09 -6.92
C MET A 90 3.89 -9.23 -5.68
N GLU A 91 5.07 -9.33 -5.04
CA GLU A 91 5.47 -8.41 -3.96
C GLU A 91 5.70 -7.00 -4.45
N VAL A 92 6.36 -6.83 -5.60
CA VAL A 92 6.53 -5.51 -6.20
C VAL A 92 5.16 -4.91 -6.54
N TYR A 93 4.29 -5.67 -7.20
CA TYR A 93 3.02 -5.15 -7.69
C TYR A 93 2.04 -4.78 -6.57
N ARG A 94 1.94 -5.58 -5.50
CA ARG A 94 1.11 -5.23 -4.34
C ARG A 94 1.61 -3.98 -3.63
N THR A 95 2.94 -3.79 -3.59
CA THR A 95 3.57 -2.65 -2.92
C THR A 95 3.24 -1.37 -3.67
N ILE A 96 3.38 -1.39 -5.00
CA ILE A 96 3.00 -0.27 -5.86
C ILE A 96 1.51 0.10 -5.68
N ASN A 97 0.63 -0.91 -5.59
CA ASN A 97 -0.81 -0.69 -5.55
C ASN A 97 -1.41 -0.50 -4.13
N PHE A 98 -0.61 -0.67 -3.08
CA PHE A 98 -1.05 -0.73 -1.67
C PHE A 98 -2.26 -1.66 -1.49
N GLY A 99 -2.10 -2.91 -1.96
CA GLY A 99 -3.13 -3.94 -1.86
C GLY A 99 -3.30 -4.77 -3.13
N PRO A 100 -4.31 -5.67 -3.16
CA PRO A 100 -4.53 -6.68 -4.20
C PRO A 100 -5.31 -6.22 -5.45
N TRP A 101 -5.44 -4.92 -5.68
CA TRP A 101 -6.23 -4.36 -6.78
C TRP A 101 -5.38 -3.49 -7.70
N ASP A 102 -5.49 -3.70 -9.00
CA ASP A 102 -4.75 -2.99 -10.04
C ASP A 102 -5.27 -1.55 -10.17
N ARG A 103 -4.53 -0.57 -9.65
CA ARG A 103 -4.96 0.84 -9.65
C ARG A 103 -5.07 1.44 -11.05
N ILE A 104 -4.30 0.95 -12.03
CA ILE A 104 -4.38 1.41 -13.43
C ILE A 104 -5.49 0.66 -14.17
N GLY A 105 -5.69 -0.62 -13.84
CA GLY A 105 -6.76 -1.48 -14.33
C GLY A 105 -8.07 -1.36 -13.55
N ASP A 106 -8.51 -0.13 -13.21
CA ASP A 106 -9.81 0.14 -12.57
C ASP A 106 -10.10 -0.63 -11.25
N ASN A 107 -9.06 -0.90 -10.46
CA ASN A 107 -9.11 -1.71 -9.24
C ASN A 107 -9.56 -3.17 -9.46
N GLU A 108 -9.34 -3.75 -10.65
CA GLU A 108 -9.54 -5.18 -10.85
C GLU A 108 -8.65 -5.98 -9.89
N PRO A 109 -9.19 -7.01 -9.20
CA PRO A 109 -8.39 -7.84 -8.31
C PRO A 109 -7.42 -8.70 -9.12
N PHE A 110 -6.14 -8.63 -8.81
CA PHE A 110 -5.12 -9.49 -9.41
C PHE A 110 -4.74 -10.68 -8.51
N VAL A 111 -5.31 -10.75 -7.31
CA VAL A 111 -5.13 -11.88 -6.39
C VAL A 111 -6.40 -12.72 -6.30
N PRO A 112 -6.32 -14.05 -6.51
CA PRO A 112 -7.47 -14.93 -6.40
C PRO A 112 -8.17 -14.84 -5.04
N GLY A 113 -9.50 -14.73 -5.05
CA GLY A 113 -10.34 -14.78 -3.84
C GLY A 113 -10.55 -13.44 -3.11
N VAL A 114 -9.85 -12.36 -3.50
CA VAL A 114 -9.99 -11.04 -2.85
C VAL A 114 -11.32 -10.35 -3.18
N GLY A 115 -11.91 -10.63 -4.35
CA GLY A 115 -13.13 -9.97 -4.80
C GLY A 115 -12.90 -8.50 -5.20
N ALA A 116 -13.98 -7.80 -5.54
CA ALA A 116 -13.92 -6.40 -5.93
C ALA A 116 -13.49 -5.51 -4.75
N LYS A 117 -12.78 -4.43 -5.05
CA LYS A 117 -12.37 -3.45 -4.03
C LYS A 117 -13.61 -2.78 -3.41
N PRO A 118 -13.75 -2.75 -2.07
CA PRO A 118 -14.84 -2.03 -1.43
C PRO A 118 -14.81 -0.54 -1.78
N ALA A 119 -15.98 0.03 -2.10
CA ALA A 119 -16.09 1.46 -2.43
C ALA A 119 -15.65 2.37 -1.28
N GLY A 120 -15.88 1.93 -0.04
CA GLY A 120 -15.42 2.61 1.17
C GLY A 120 -14.01 2.22 1.62
N ALA A 121 -13.25 1.46 0.82
CA ALA A 121 -11.99 0.84 1.21
C ALA A 121 -12.10 0.19 2.61
N ASN A 122 -11.18 0.49 3.53
CA ASN A 122 -11.28 0.10 4.93
C ASN A 122 -11.71 1.25 5.86
N PHE A 123 -12.27 2.34 5.32
CA PHE A 123 -12.80 3.45 6.13
C PHE A 123 -14.15 3.10 6.77
N TYR A 124 -14.91 2.21 6.13
CA TYR A 124 -16.25 1.80 6.57
C TYR A 124 -16.35 0.28 6.67
N PRO A 125 -17.33 -0.28 7.41
CA PRO A 125 -17.62 -1.70 7.37
C PRO A 125 -17.95 -2.13 5.93
N SER A 126 -17.43 -3.28 5.49
CA SER A 126 -17.58 -3.76 4.11
C SER A 126 -19.01 -4.13 3.72
N ASP A 127 -19.86 -4.38 4.71
CA ASP A 127 -21.28 -4.70 4.56
C ASP A 127 -22.21 -3.49 4.75
N MET A 128 -21.65 -2.31 5.02
CA MET A 128 -22.41 -1.09 5.30
C MET A 128 -23.00 -0.51 4.01
N THR A 129 -24.27 -0.09 4.08
CA THR A 129 -24.89 0.68 2.99
C THR A 129 -24.80 2.18 3.23
N ARG A 130 -24.94 2.97 2.16
CA ARG A 130 -24.98 4.44 2.29
C ARG A 130 -26.20 4.87 3.10
N GLU A 131 -27.34 4.24 2.88
CA GLU A 131 -28.59 4.55 3.57
C GLU A 131 -28.46 4.29 5.08
N GLU A 132 -27.83 3.17 5.46
CA GLU A 132 -27.52 2.86 6.87
C GLU A 132 -26.66 3.96 7.51
N PHE A 133 -25.60 4.40 6.83
CA PHE A 133 -24.74 5.48 7.31
C PHE A 133 -25.50 6.80 7.50
N GLU A 134 -26.30 7.19 6.50
CA GLU A 134 -27.07 8.44 6.57
C GLU A 134 -28.10 8.43 7.70
N VAL A 135 -28.75 7.28 7.94
CA VAL A 135 -29.67 7.08 9.07
C VAL A 135 -28.94 7.17 10.40
N ALA A 136 -27.79 6.50 10.54
CA ALA A 136 -26.99 6.54 11.77
C ALA A 136 -26.47 7.95 12.07
N ALA A 137 -25.93 8.64 11.06
CA ALA A 137 -25.44 10.00 11.19
C ALA A 137 -26.54 10.99 11.59
N ALA A 138 -27.75 10.88 11.02
CA ALA A 138 -28.87 11.74 11.38
C ALA A 138 -29.41 11.49 12.81
N ALA A 139 -29.25 10.26 13.32
CA ALA A 139 -29.68 9.89 14.66
C ALA A 139 -28.61 10.15 15.74
N ALA A 140 -27.37 10.43 15.34
CA ALA A 140 -26.26 10.63 16.27
C ALA A 140 -26.44 11.90 17.12
N PRO A 141 -26.07 11.89 18.42
CA PRO A 141 -26.27 13.04 19.32
C PRO A 141 -25.54 14.33 18.90
N ASP A 142 -24.45 14.20 18.15
CA ASP A 142 -23.65 15.30 17.60
C ASP A 142 -24.11 15.72 16.19
N GLY A 143 -25.26 15.22 15.72
CA GLY A 143 -25.75 15.45 14.35
C GLY A 143 -24.92 14.74 13.27
N GLY A 144 -24.11 13.75 13.65
CA GLY A 144 -23.29 12.96 12.74
C GLY A 144 -21.93 13.58 12.43
N GLU A 145 -21.52 14.59 13.19
CA GLU A 145 -20.23 15.27 13.03
C GLU A 145 -19.07 14.28 13.10
N ALA A 146 -19.02 13.43 14.13
CA ALA A 146 -17.97 12.43 14.28
C ALA A 146 -18.00 11.40 13.15
N LEU A 147 -19.19 10.91 12.75
CA LEU A 147 -19.31 9.93 11.66
C LEU A 147 -18.88 10.49 10.29
N ARG A 148 -19.02 11.81 10.09
CA ARG A 148 -18.65 12.50 8.83
C ARG A 148 -17.29 13.16 8.88
N SER A 149 -16.56 13.02 9.98
CA SER A 149 -15.25 13.62 10.14
C SER A 149 -14.26 13.05 9.13
N LEU A 150 -13.34 13.90 8.66
CA LEU A 150 -12.22 13.49 7.82
C LEU A 150 -11.17 12.66 8.58
N TYR A 151 -11.27 12.61 9.91
CA TYR A 151 -10.29 12.02 10.82
C TYR A 151 -10.88 10.90 11.67
N THR A 152 -11.86 10.17 11.13
CA THR A 152 -12.48 9.02 11.80
C THR A 152 -12.68 7.86 10.86
N LEU A 153 -12.47 6.64 11.36
CA LEU A 153 -12.92 5.41 10.72
C LEU A 153 -14.32 5.07 11.23
N VAL A 154 -15.20 4.58 10.35
CA VAL A 154 -16.51 4.06 10.76
C VAL A 154 -16.39 2.57 11.02
N ARG A 155 -16.84 2.13 12.19
CA ARG A 155 -16.82 0.72 12.62
C ARG A 155 -18.18 0.31 13.19
N ARG A 156 -18.40 -0.99 13.31
CA ARG A 156 -19.54 -1.54 14.04
C ARG A 156 -19.16 -1.72 15.52
N ASP A 157 -20.00 -1.23 16.42
CA ASP A 157 -19.91 -1.55 17.85
C ASP A 157 -20.48 -2.95 18.12
N ALA A 158 -20.36 -3.44 19.36
CA ALA A 158 -20.78 -4.77 19.78
C ALA A 158 -22.28 -5.06 19.56
N ASP A 159 -23.12 -4.03 19.55
CA ASP A 159 -24.56 -4.13 19.27
C ASP A 159 -24.89 -4.02 17.77
N GLY A 160 -23.88 -3.83 16.92
CA GLY A 160 -23.99 -3.67 15.47
C GLY A 160 -24.22 -2.23 15.00
N SER A 161 -24.39 -1.27 15.92
CA SER A 161 -24.51 0.15 15.58
C SER A 161 -23.22 0.72 15.00
N LEU A 162 -23.33 1.80 14.22
CA LEU A 162 -22.16 2.47 13.64
C LEU A 162 -21.56 3.44 14.65
N MET A 163 -20.24 3.36 14.83
CA MET A 163 -19.45 4.28 15.64
C MET A 163 -18.32 4.89 14.82
N ALA A 164 -17.94 6.12 15.18
CA ALA A 164 -16.76 6.80 14.66
C ALA A 164 -15.57 6.54 15.59
N VAL A 165 -14.47 6.04 15.04
CA VAL A 165 -13.20 5.81 15.75
C VAL A 165 -12.21 6.88 15.27
N PRO A 166 -11.80 7.83 16.13
CA PRO A 166 -10.83 8.86 15.78
C PRO A 166 -9.50 8.28 15.29
N TYR A 167 -8.84 8.95 14.35
CA TYR A 167 -7.56 8.50 13.79
C TYR A 167 -6.47 8.42 14.85
N ARG A 168 -6.43 9.34 15.82
CA ARG A 168 -5.51 9.26 16.97
C ARG A 168 -5.67 8.00 17.80
N GLU A 169 -6.85 7.36 17.76
CA GLU A 169 -7.13 6.10 18.45
C GLU A 169 -6.89 4.90 17.52
N ALA A 170 -7.44 4.94 16.30
CA ALA A 170 -7.29 3.87 15.31
C ALA A 170 -5.82 3.62 14.92
N PHE A 171 -5.03 4.69 14.89
CA PHE A 171 -3.63 4.69 14.45
C PHE A 171 -2.70 5.15 15.58
N ALA A 172 -3.07 4.94 16.85
CA ALA A 172 -2.35 5.47 18.01
C ALA A 172 -0.84 5.14 18.00
N GLU A 173 -0.48 3.88 17.77
CA GLU A 173 0.92 3.43 17.74
C GLU A 173 1.72 4.05 16.58
N PRO A 174 1.30 3.94 15.30
CA PRO A 174 2.02 4.59 14.22
C PRO A 174 2.04 6.12 14.37
N ASN A 175 0.94 6.77 14.75
CA ASN A 175 0.91 8.22 14.97
C ASN A 175 1.92 8.65 16.05
N ALA A 176 2.06 7.89 17.14
CA ALA A 176 3.07 8.15 18.17
C ALA A 176 4.50 8.07 17.62
N ARG A 177 4.82 7.03 16.84
CA ARG A 177 6.13 6.88 16.19
C ARG A 177 6.42 8.03 15.23
N ALA A 178 5.48 8.40 14.38
CA ALA A 178 5.64 9.52 13.46
C ALA A 178 5.78 10.87 14.20
N ALA A 179 4.96 11.11 15.22
CA ALA A 179 5.02 12.32 16.03
C ALA A 179 6.36 12.47 16.77
N GLU A 180 6.92 11.38 17.31
CA GLU A 180 8.25 11.37 17.92
C GLU A 180 9.32 11.83 16.92
N LYS A 181 9.32 11.26 15.71
CA LYS A 181 10.30 11.61 14.67
C LYS A 181 10.15 13.05 14.18
N LEU A 182 8.92 13.54 14.05
CA LEU A 182 8.67 14.95 13.72
C LEU A 182 9.18 15.89 14.82
N ARG A 183 9.05 15.53 16.11
CA ARG A 183 9.60 16.32 17.23
C ARG A 183 11.13 16.29 17.27
N GLU A 184 11.75 15.14 17.02
CA GLU A 184 13.20 15.02 16.87
C GLU A 184 13.71 15.91 15.73
N ALA A 185 13.03 15.90 14.58
CA ALA A 185 13.36 16.77 13.45
C ALA A 185 13.13 18.26 13.79
N ALA A 186 12.06 18.60 14.50
CA ALA A 186 11.78 19.97 14.95
C ALA A 186 12.90 20.52 15.85
N ALA A 187 13.51 19.67 16.70
CA ALA A 187 14.61 20.06 17.56
C ALA A 187 15.87 20.47 16.77
N LEU A 188 16.06 19.92 15.58
CA LEU A 188 17.16 20.23 14.67
C LEU A 188 16.85 21.41 13.73
N ALA A 189 15.57 21.74 13.52
CA ALA A 189 15.14 22.76 12.56
C ALA A 189 15.62 24.17 12.95
N GLU A 190 16.57 24.73 12.19
CA GLU A 190 17.11 26.08 12.39
C GLU A 190 16.09 27.18 12.02
N ASP A 191 15.26 26.94 11.00
CA ASP A 191 14.17 27.82 10.62
C ASP A 191 13.01 27.75 11.66
N PRO A 192 12.61 28.89 12.27
CA PRO A 192 11.53 28.90 13.26
C PRO A 192 10.17 28.45 12.72
N GLY A 193 9.90 28.69 11.43
CA GLY A 193 8.65 28.30 10.77
C GLY A 193 8.56 26.78 10.64
N LEU A 194 9.61 26.15 10.12
CA LEU A 194 9.71 24.70 9.99
C LEU A 194 9.65 24.01 11.35
N ARG A 195 10.38 24.52 12.35
CA ARG A 195 10.31 24.02 13.74
C ARG A 195 8.89 24.02 14.27
N ARG A 196 8.18 25.14 14.09
CA ARG A 196 6.79 25.30 14.54
C ARG A 196 5.87 24.34 13.81
N TYR A 197 5.99 24.24 12.48
CA TYR A 197 5.20 23.31 11.67
C TYR A 197 5.37 21.86 12.13
N LEU A 198 6.61 21.37 12.23
CA LEU A 198 6.89 19.99 12.62
C LEU A 198 6.35 19.67 14.03
N SER A 199 6.47 20.62 14.95
CA SER A 199 5.93 20.47 16.31
C SER A 199 4.41 20.38 16.31
N LEU A 200 3.73 21.30 15.60
CA LEU A 200 2.27 21.31 15.52
C LEU A 200 1.73 20.09 14.76
N ARG A 201 2.42 19.64 13.72
CA ARG A 201 2.03 18.43 12.98
C ARG A 201 2.20 17.18 13.83
N ALA A 202 3.24 17.11 14.65
CA ALA A 202 3.39 16.02 15.62
C ALA A 202 2.26 15.99 16.64
N ASP A 203 1.81 17.16 17.12
CA ASP A 203 0.67 17.24 18.03
C ASP A 203 -0.64 16.84 17.33
N ALA A 204 -0.86 17.29 16.10
CA ALA A 204 -2.06 16.97 15.31
C ALA A 204 -2.26 15.46 15.10
N LEU A 205 -1.19 14.69 14.88
CA LEU A 205 -1.26 13.22 14.77
C LEU A 205 -1.80 12.56 16.05
N LEU A 206 -1.67 13.21 17.21
CA LEU A 206 -2.08 12.68 18.51
C LEU A 206 -3.41 13.25 18.99
N THR A 207 -3.87 14.35 18.39
CA THR A 207 -5.09 15.04 18.82
C THR A 207 -6.21 15.01 17.77
N ASP A 208 -5.90 14.70 16.51
CA ASP A 208 -6.74 14.90 15.33
C ASP A 208 -7.08 16.37 15.01
N GLU A 209 -6.39 17.32 15.64
CA GLU A 209 -6.57 18.76 15.41
C GLU A 209 -5.51 19.28 14.42
N TYR A 210 -5.79 19.15 13.12
CA TYR A 210 -4.82 19.47 12.06
C TYR A 210 -4.77 20.96 11.68
N GLN A 211 -5.85 21.71 11.87
CA GLN A 211 -5.98 23.10 11.43
C GLN A 211 -4.89 24.06 11.95
N PRO A 212 -4.37 23.93 13.19
CA PRO A 212 -3.25 24.76 13.65
C PRO A 212 -1.93 24.50 12.89
N SER A 213 -1.77 23.32 12.29
CA SER A 213 -0.56 22.87 11.60
C SER A 213 -0.58 23.06 10.08
N ASP A 214 -1.74 23.39 9.51
CA ASP A 214 -1.95 23.65 8.07
C ASP A 214 -1.65 25.10 7.68
#